data_AF-G9KUC8-F1
#
_entry.id   AF-G9KUC8-F1
#
_cell.length_a   1.000
_cell.length_b   1.000
_cell.length_c   1.000
_cell.angle_alpha   90.00
_cell.angle_beta   90.00
_cell.angle_gamma   90.00
#
_symmetry.space_group_name_H-M   'P 1'
#
loop_
_entity.id
_entity.type
_entity.pdbx_description
1 polymer ?
#
loop_
_entity_poly.entity_id
_entity_poly.type
_entity_poly.pdbx_seq_one_letter_code
_entity_poly.pdbx_strand_id
1 'polypeptide(L)'
;RSNMADMLYNLGLLLQENSRFAEALHYYKLAIGSRPTLASAYLNTGIILMNQGKTEEARRTFLKCSEIPDENLKDPHAHKSSVTSCLYNLGKLYHEQGHYEDALSVYKEAIQKMPRQFAPQSLYNMMGEA
;
A
#
# COMPACT_ATOMS: atom_id res chain seq x y z
N ARG A 1 21.38 7.58 -0.58
CA ARG A 1 20.93 8.95 -0.27
C ARG A 1 19.46 8.91 0.15
N SER A 2 19.16 8.78 1.45
CA SER A 2 17.79 8.61 1.99
C SER A 2 16.82 9.73 1.59
N ASN A 3 17.31 10.98 1.50
CA ASN A 3 16.50 12.15 1.16
C ASN A 3 16.05 12.21 -0.33
N MET A 4 16.72 11.47 -1.23
CA MET A 4 16.34 11.44 -2.64
C MET A 4 14.99 10.73 -2.83
N ALA A 5 14.77 9.63 -2.09
CA ALA A 5 13.53 8.87 -2.16
C ALA A 5 12.32 9.71 -1.71
N ASP A 6 12.47 10.51 -0.66
CA ASP A 6 11.37 11.36 -0.15
C ASP A 6 11.03 12.48 -1.13
N MET A 7 12.04 13.12 -1.72
CA MET A 7 11.84 14.13 -2.78
C MET A 7 11.09 13.55 -3.98
N LEU A 8 11.53 12.39 -4.47
CA LEU A 8 10.87 11.69 -5.58
C LEU A 8 9.44 11.29 -5.23
N TYR A 9 9.22 10.76 -4.03
CA TYR A 9 7.90 10.39 -3.54
C TYR A 9 6.96 11.59 -3.43
N ASN A 10 7.41 12.70 -2.85
CA ASN A 10 6.61 13.92 -2.73
C ASN A 10 6.27 14.53 -4.10
N LEU A 11 7.18 14.46 -5.07
CA LEU A 11 6.86 14.86 -6.45
C LEU A 11 5.80 13.95 -7.06
N GLY A 12 5.88 12.64 -6.82
CA GLY A 12 4.85 11.68 -7.20
C GLY A 12 3.47 12.02 -6.61
N LEU A 13 3.42 12.40 -5.32
CA LEU A 13 2.20 12.84 -4.65
C LEU A 13 1.60 14.08 -5.34
N LEU A 14 2.40 15.13 -5.56
CA LEU A 14 1.94 16.36 -6.23
C LEU A 14 1.39 16.08 -7.65
N LEU A 15 2.02 15.16 -8.38
CA LEU A 15 1.54 14.76 -9.71
C LEU A 15 0.23 13.98 -9.63
N GLN A 16 0.09 13.10 -8.64
CA GLN A 16 -1.15 12.36 -8.40
C GLN A 16 -2.31 13.29 -8.04
N GLU A 17 -2.09 14.28 -7.18
CA GLU A 17 -3.08 15.31 -6.83
C GLU A 17 -3.56 16.08 -8.07
N ASN A 18 -2.65 16.34 -9.01
CA ASN A 18 -2.95 16.95 -10.30
C ASN A 18 -3.48 15.96 -11.35
N SER A 19 -3.87 14.74 -10.96
CA SER A 19 -4.37 13.67 -11.85
C SER A 19 -3.38 13.23 -12.95
N ARG A 20 -2.09 13.56 -12.82
CA ARG A 20 -1.00 13.16 -13.74
C ARG A 20 -0.45 11.79 -13.36
N PHE A 21 -1.31 10.77 -13.43
CA PHE A 21 -1.04 9.44 -12.88
C PHE A 21 0.16 8.71 -13.50
N ALA A 22 0.36 8.82 -14.82
CA ALA A 22 1.49 8.18 -15.49
C ALA A 22 2.85 8.71 -14.98
N GLU A 23 2.92 10.01 -14.71
CA GLU A 23 4.13 10.65 -14.19
C GLU A 23 4.29 10.36 -12.70
N ALA A 24 3.20 10.36 -11.93
CA ALA A 24 3.23 9.93 -10.52
C ALA A 24 3.82 8.52 -10.38
N LEU A 25 3.37 7.56 -11.21
CA LEU A 25 3.91 6.20 -11.25
C LEU A 25 5.40 6.16 -11.58
N HIS A 26 5.86 7.00 -12.52
CA HIS A 26 7.28 7.12 -12.84
C HIS A 26 8.10 7.54 -11.60
N TYR A 27 7.67 8.59 -10.89
CA TYR A 27 8.40 9.09 -9.72
C TYR A 27 8.31 8.15 -8.51
N TYR A 28 7.18 7.48 -8.29
CA TYR A 28 7.11 6.43 -7.27
C TYR A 28 8.06 5.28 -7.57
N LYS A 29 8.19 4.85 -8.84
CA LYS A 29 9.17 3.84 -9.23
C LYS A 29 10.60 4.28 -8.95
N LEU A 30 10.94 5.55 -9.24
CA LEU A 30 12.25 6.10 -8.90
C LEU A 30 12.47 6.16 -7.38
N ALA A 31 11.46 6.55 -6.61
CA ALA A 31 11.52 6.59 -5.15
C ALA A 31 11.78 5.19 -4.56
N ILE A 32 11.07 4.17 -5.07
CA ILE A 32 11.28 2.76 -4.74
C ILE A 32 12.70 2.32 -5.09
N GLY A 33 13.19 2.66 -6.29
CA GLY A 33 14.57 2.36 -6.69
C GLY A 33 15.62 3.00 -5.77
N SER A 34 15.33 4.19 -5.23
CA SER A 34 16.22 4.87 -4.27
C SER A 34 16.08 4.33 -2.84
N ARG A 35 14.91 3.86 -2.43
CA ARG A 35 14.64 3.28 -1.10
C ARG A 35 13.58 2.18 -1.23
N PRO A 36 14.01 0.91 -1.43
CA PRO A 36 13.09 -0.21 -1.62
C PRO A 36 12.18 -0.49 -0.42
N THR A 37 12.50 0.05 0.75
CA THR A 37 11.70 -0.08 1.99
C THR A 37 10.63 1.02 2.15
N LEU A 38 10.46 1.91 1.15
CA LEU A 38 9.46 2.98 1.19
C LEU A 38 8.05 2.45 0.86
N ALA A 39 7.40 1.84 1.84
CA ALA A 39 6.08 1.21 1.69
C ALA A 39 4.99 2.14 1.13
N SER A 40 5.01 3.42 1.50
CA SER A 40 4.04 4.41 1.00
C SER A 40 4.08 4.60 -0.52
N ALA A 41 5.26 4.46 -1.15
CA ALA A 41 5.38 4.54 -2.60
C ALA A 41 4.75 3.33 -3.31
N TYR A 42 4.86 2.13 -2.72
CA TYR A 42 4.15 0.94 -3.22
C TYR A 42 2.64 1.07 -3.04
N LEU A 43 2.18 1.55 -1.87
CA LEU A 43 0.77 1.79 -1.60
C LEU A 43 0.13 2.68 -2.68
N ASN A 44 0.72 3.85 -2.94
CA ASN A 44 0.16 4.79 -3.92
C ASN A 44 0.25 4.25 -5.36
N THR A 45 1.32 3.50 -5.69
CA THR A 45 1.43 2.81 -6.97
C THR A 45 0.27 1.82 -7.15
N GLY A 46 -0.01 0.99 -6.14
CA GLY A 46 -1.11 0.02 -6.17
C GLY A 46 -2.47 0.69 -6.29
N ILE A 47 -2.72 1.79 -5.58
CA ILE A 47 -3.98 2.55 -5.66
C ILE A 47 -4.20 3.11 -7.07
N ILE A 48 -3.17 3.71 -7.69
CA ILE A 48 -3.27 4.21 -9.07
C ILE A 48 -3.57 3.07 -10.04
N LEU A 49 -2.86 1.93 -9.91
CA LEU A 49 -3.07 0.77 -10.78
C LEU A 49 -4.48 0.20 -10.65
N MET A 50 -5.00 0.11 -9.42
CA MET A 50 -6.38 -0.31 -9.15
C MET A 50 -7.38 0.62 -9.81
N ASN A 51 -7.21 1.95 -9.67
CA ASN A 51 -8.08 2.95 -10.31
C ASN A 51 -8.03 2.90 -11.85
N GLN A 52 -6.94 2.39 -12.43
CA GLN A 52 -6.80 2.16 -13.87
C GLN A 52 -7.34 0.80 -14.33
N GLY A 53 -7.93 0.00 -13.44
CA GLY A 53 -8.42 -1.35 -13.74
C GLY A 53 -7.31 -2.39 -13.92
N LYS A 54 -6.05 -2.07 -13.58
CA LYS A 54 -4.90 -2.98 -13.66
C LYS A 54 -4.80 -3.84 -12.40
N THR A 55 -5.86 -4.59 -12.13
CA THR A 55 -6.06 -5.31 -10.87
C THR A 55 -4.92 -6.27 -10.52
N GLU A 56 -4.41 -7.01 -11.50
CA GLU A 56 -3.31 -7.97 -11.31
C GLU A 56 -1.97 -7.32 -10.98
N GLU A 57 -1.72 -6.13 -11.51
CA GLU A 57 -0.51 -5.35 -11.19
C GLU A 57 -0.65 -4.68 -9.81
N ALA A 58 -1.84 -4.18 -9.49
CA ALA A 58 -2.16 -3.64 -8.17
C ALA A 58 -2.00 -4.70 -7.08
N ARG A 59 -2.56 -5.91 -7.28
CA ARG A 59 -2.43 -7.03 -6.34
C ARG A 59 -0.98 -7.36 -6.05
N ARG A 60 -0.15 -7.53 -7.09
CA ARG A 60 1.29 -7.79 -6.95
C ARG A 60 2.01 -6.66 -6.20
N THR A 61 1.61 -5.42 -6.44
CA THR A 61 2.20 -4.25 -5.77
C THR A 61 1.85 -4.20 -4.28
N PHE A 62 0.60 -4.46 -3.92
CA PHE A 62 0.17 -4.52 -2.53
C PHE A 62 0.79 -5.69 -1.77
N LEU A 63 0.90 -6.87 -2.41
CA LEU A 63 1.63 -8.00 -1.84
C LEU A 63 3.10 -7.65 -1.60
N LYS A 64 3.75 -7.00 -2.57
CA LYS A 64 5.15 -6.61 -2.38
C LYS A 64 5.33 -5.60 -1.25
N CYS A 65 4.36 -4.70 -1.08
CA CYS A 65 4.32 -3.74 0.01
C CYS A 65 4.18 -4.42 1.38
N SER A 66 3.33 -5.44 1.52
CA SER A 66 3.13 -6.14 2.79
C SER A 66 4.32 -6.99 3.23
N GLU A 67 5.14 -7.42 2.27
CA GLU A 67 6.38 -8.19 2.49
C GLU A 67 7.61 -7.32 2.83
N ILE A 68 7.49 -5.99 2.85
CA ILE A 68 8.64 -5.13 3.15
C ILE A 68 9.08 -5.37 4.61
N PRO A 69 10.38 -5.63 4.88
CA PRO A 69 10.86 -5.90 6.24
C PRO A 69 10.66 -4.71 7.19
N ASP A 70 10.29 -5.02 8.43
CA ASP A 70 10.11 -4.09 9.55
C ASP A 70 11.44 -3.67 10.23
N GLU A 71 12.54 -3.61 9.47
CA GLU A 71 13.91 -3.43 10.01
C GLU A 71 14.62 -2.21 9.43
N ASN A 72 15.42 -1.53 10.26
CA ASN A 72 16.26 -0.39 9.86
C ASN A 72 15.51 0.72 9.08
N LEU A 73 14.26 0.96 9.46
CA LEU A 73 13.37 1.89 8.79
C LEU A 73 13.63 3.33 9.23
N LYS A 74 13.61 4.25 8.26
CA LYS A 74 13.66 5.70 8.54
C LYS A 74 12.46 6.16 9.37
N ASP A 75 11.28 5.64 9.05
CA ASP A 75 10.02 5.97 9.74
C ASP A 75 9.20 4.67 9.91
N PRO A 76 9.34 3.99 11.06
CA PRO A 76 8.59 2.76 11.34
C PRO A 76 7.07 2.98 11.43
N HIS A 77 6.62 4.17 11.85
CA HIS A 77 5.19 4.44 12.02
C HIS A 77 4.51 4.61 10.66
N ALA A 78 5.07 5.44 9.77
CA ALA A 78 4.57 5.60 8.41
C ALA A 78 4.65 4.28 7.62
N HIS A 79 5.71 3.50 7.84
CA HIS A 79 5.85 2.16 7.26
C HIS A 79 4.69 1.25 7.66
N LYS A 80 4.44 1.06 8.97
CA LYS A 80 3.38 0.17 9.46
C LYS A 80 2.00 0.59 8.96
N SER A 81 1.70 1.89 8.99
CA SER A 81 0.45 2.41 8.43
C SER A 81 0.31 2.06 6.94
N SER A 82 1.37 2.24 6.15
CA SER A 82 1.34 1.94 4.72
C SER A 82 1.17 0.44 4.45
N VAL A 83 1.88 -0.41 5.20
CA VAL A 83 1.78 -1.88 5.11
C VAL A 83 0.36 -2.35 5.45
N THR A 84 -0.23 -1.85 6.54
CA THR A 84 -1.63 -2.15 6.89
C THR A 84 -2.59 -1.70 5.80
N SER A 85 -2.40 -0.52 5.20
CA SER A 85 -3.22 -0.06 4.06
C SER A 85 -3.02 -0.92 2.80
N CYS A 86 -1.81 -1.42 2.54
CA CYS A 86 -1.57 -2.34 1.44
C CYS A 86 -2.31 -3.67 1.64
N LEU A 87 -2.26 -4.25 2.85
CA LEU A 87 -3.02 -5.45 3.20
C LEU A 87 -4.53 -5.22 3.09
N TYR A 88 -5.03 -4.07 3.58
CA TYR A 88 -6.43 -3.70 3.41
C TYR A 88 -6.86 -3.70 1.93
N ASN A 89 -6.10 -3.05 1.05
CA ASN A 89 -6.44 -3.00 -0.37
C ASN A 89 -6.28 -4.38 -1.05
N LEU A 90 -5.33 -5.20 -0.61
CA LEU A 90 -5.18 -6.57 -1.08
C LEU A 90 -6.39 -7.43 -0.71
N GLY A 91 -6.86 -7.35 0.53
CA GLY A 91 -8.08 -8.05 0.97
C GLY A 91 -9.31 -7.59 0.20
N LYS A 92 -9.41 -6.28 -0.08
CA LYS A 92 -10.48 -5.71 -0.90
C LYS A 92 -10.48 -6.29 -2.31
N LEU A 93 -9.31 -6.39 -2.94
CA LEU A 93 -9.18 -6.99 -4.28
C LEU A 93 -9.61 -8.47 -4.28
N TYR A 94 -9.22 -9.25 -3.28
CA TYR A 94 -9.66 -10.65 -3.17
C TYR A 94 -11.18 -10.76 -2.98
N HIS A 95 -11.75 -9.90 -2.14
CA HIS A 95 -13.19 -9.86 -1.93
C HIS A 95 -13.96 -9.51 -3.21
N GLU A 96 -13.52 -8.49 -3.96
CA GLU A 96 -14.13 -8.10 -5.25
C GLU A 96 -14.00 -9.22 -6.31
N GLN A 97 -13.01 -10.11 -6.19
CA GLN A 97 -12.83 -11.28 -7.05
C GLN A 97 -13.60 -12.53 -6.57
N GLY A 98 -14.30 -12.46 -5.44
CA GLY A 98 -15.01 -13.59 -4.84
C GLY A 98 -14.11 -14.58 -4.09
N HIS A 99 -12.84 -14.24 -3.87
CA HIS A 99 -11.91 -15.05 -3.06
C HIS A 99 -12.02 -14.67 -1.58
N TYR A 100 -13.15 -15.03 -0.96
CA TYR A 100 -13.50 -14.59 0.40
C TYR A 100 -12.54 -15.14 1.48
N GLU A 101 -12.08 -16.37 1.36
CA GLU A 101 -11.13 -16.97 2.32
C GLU A 101 -9.78 -16.22 2.32
N ASP A 102 -9.27 -15.88 1.13
CA ASP A 102 -8.04 -15.10 0.98
C ASP A 102 -8.22 -13.68 1.52
N ALA A 103 -9.36 -13.04 1.23
CA ALA A 103 -9.69 -11.71 1.76
C ALA A 103 -9.69 -11.71 3.28
N LEU A 104 -10.35 -12.69 3.91
CA LEU A 104 -10.43 -12.83 5.35
C LEU A 104 -9.06 -13.09 6.00
N SER A 105 -8.22 -13.91 5.36
CA SER A 105 -6.84 -14.15 5.78
C SER A 105 -6.02 -12.85 5.80
N VAL A 106 -6.09 -12.08 4.71
CA VAL A 106 -5.36 -10.83 4.54
C VAL A 106 -5.86 -9.74 5.50
N TYR A 107 -7.17 -9.64 5.74
CA TYR A 107 -7.71 -8.69 6.72
C TYR A 107 -7.27 -9.02 8.15
N LYS A 108 -7.20 -10.30 8.52
CA LYS A 108 -6.66 -10.71 9.82
C LYS A 108 -5.19 -10.29 9.96
N GLU A 109 -4.40 -10.47 8.91
CA GLU A 109 -3.00 -10.00 8.89
C GLU A 109 -2.92 -8.47 9.03
N ALA A 110 -3.78 -7.72 8.32
CA ALA A 110 -3.85 -6.26 8.41
C ALA A 110 -4.09 -5.79 9.85
N ILE A 111 -5.01 -6.44 10.58
CA ILE A 111 -5.30 -6.15 11.99
C ILE A 111 -4.10 -6.45 12.88
N GLN A 112 -3.40 -7.56 12.66
CA GLN A 112 -2.21 -7.92 13.46
C GLN A 112 -1.07 -6.90 13.29
N LYS A 113 -0.89 -6.37 12.07
CA LYS A 113 0.14 -5.37 11.74
C LYS A 113 -0.30 -3.93 12.05
N MET A 114 -1.57 -3.70 12.34
CA MET A 114 -2.14 -2.37 12.59
C MET A 114 -1.44 -1.68 13.77
N PRO A 115 -1.02 -0.41 13.63
CA PRO A 115 -0.49 0.35 14.76
C PRO A 115 -1.54 0.44 15.87
N ARG A 116 -1.15 0.18 17.13
CA ARG A 116 -2.06 0.18 18.31
C ARG A 116 -2.89 1.46 18.49
N GLN A 117 -2.46 2.57 17.92
CA GLN A 117 -3.13 3.87 17.97
C GLN A 117 -4.29 4.02 16.98
N PHE A 118 -4.43 3.12 16.00
CA PHE A 118 -5.54 3.14 15.04
C PHE A 118 -6.65 2.18 15.50
N ALA A 119 -7.90 2.63 15.41
CA ALA A 119 -9.06 1.79 15.68
C ALA A 119 -9.33 0.84 14.50
N PRO A 120 -9.35 -0.49 14.71
CA PRO A 120 -9.58 -1.50 13.66
C PRO A 120 -11.02 -1.55 13.12
N GLN A 121 -11.89 -0.60 13.48
CA GLN A 121 -13.32 -0.64 13.18
C GLN A 121 -13.62 -0.76 11.68
N SER A 122 -12.85 -0.09 10.82
CA SER A 122 -13.02 -0.20 9.36
C SER A 122 -12.66 -1.58 8.82
N LEU A 123 -11.69 -2.27 9.43
CA LEU A 123 -11.32 -3.64 9.07
C LEU A 123 -12.34 -4.66 9.59
N TYR A 124 -12.85 -4.47 10.81
CA TYR A 124 -13.89 -5.33 11.37
C TYR A 124 -15.20 -5.27 10.59
N ASN A 125 -15.59 -4.08 10.13
CA ASN A 125 -16.80 -3.94 9.31
C ASN A 125 -16.71 -4.78 8.03
N MET A 126 -15.55 -4.79 7.36
CA MET A 126 -15.38 -5.57 6.12
C MET A 126 -15.17 -7.08 6.37
N MET A 127 -14.72 -7.50 7.56
CA MET A 127 -14.72 -8.91 7.95
C MET A 127 -16.13 -9.45 8.23
N GLY A 128 -17.07 -8.60 8.63
CA GLY A 128 -18.47 -8.99 8.84
C GLY A 128 -19.28 -9.08 7.53
N GLU A 129 -18.75 -8.50 6.44
CA GLU A 129 -19.36 -8.49 5.11
C GLU A 129 -18.75 -9.51 4.13
N ALA A 130 -17.60 -10.09 4.46
CA ALA A 130 -16.89 -11.13 3.69
C ALA A 130 -17.31 -12.55 4.10
#